data_AF-A0A976IJP7-F1
#
_entry.id   AF-A0A976IJP7-F1
#
_cell.length_a   1.000
_cell.length_b   1.000
_cell.length_c   1.000
_cell.angle_alpha   90.00
_cell.angle_beta   90.00
_cell.angle_gamma   90.00
#
_symmetry.space_group_name_H-M   'P 1'
#
loop_
_entity.id
_entity.type
_entity.pdbx_description
1 polymer ?
#
loop_
_entity_poly.entity_id
_entity_poly.type
_entity_poly.pdbx_seq_one_letter_code
_entity_poly.pdbx_strand_id
1 'polypeptide(L)'
;MPYPEPPTINQLHDMTETQIKSLKDLPALDGDDDQRSASVHGRLIRRRNLSKGLVFGDIQLKDGGLLELMIQAKEGGVLDFAAIRQINWNVHLGDIITACGILQRKPREPGRPMEWLFVVRSIQVDELWSLHHDKNMLNYTMNTDLKSTTTSVAVVKTNKYTNMVILDGFNTCKYFFSSSGGTNCLRGEQCHFWHGPLENFKTNQRRWIAKRLEQRANAAHLAGDSSDPHSKVEKVQRSRLFCDWLVASMGEARLAAGTGVIDVAGGKGDIPIQLWIQRGIPTTLVDPRPMKLGKYNRRLVKKADNSKSRKMSPQLLCCLDDKTLLLHMELFTNCSMLVGMHPDEATEAIVNTALMLGKPFAIVPCCVMSRKFPDRQCQDGTPVDTYDTFVTYLMEKHPSIKRAFLPFIGRNQVLYLFDYHQMQIHRTYP
;
A
#
# COMPACT_ATOMS: atom_id res chain seq x y z
N MET A 1 40.56 -21.81 -2.51
CA MET A 1 39.61 -22.52 -3.39
C MET A 1 38.86 -21.46 -4.19
N PRO A 2 39.15 -21.28 -5.48
CA PRO A 2 38.34 -20.40 -6.31
C PRO A 2 36.96 -21.02 -6.51
N TYR A 3 35.93 -20.19 -6.52
CA TYR A 3 34.54 -20.57 -6.76
C TYR A 3 34.41 -21.26 -8.14
N PRO A 4 33.56 -22.30 -8.28
CA PRO A 4 33.29 -22.89 -9.58
C PRO A 4 32.60 -21.85 -10.47
N GLU A 5 33.07 -21.73 -11.71
CA GLU A 5 32.43 -20.90 -12.74
C GLU A 5 30.96 -21.33 -12.93
N PRO A 6 30.05 -20.40 -13.22
CA PRO A 6 28.67 -20.73 -13.51
C PRO A 6 28.60 -21.59 -14.78
N PRO A 7 27.67 -22.56 -14.85
CA PRO A 7 27.56 -23.42 -16.02
C PRO A 7 27.23 -22.57 -17.25
N THR A 8 28.10 -22.64 -18.25
CA THR A 8 27.86 -22.13 -19.60
C THR A 8 26.66 -22.89 -20.15
N ILE A 9 25.53 -22.19 -20.28
CA ILE A 9 24.34 -22.69 -20.96
C ILE A 9 24.67 -22.72 -22.45
N ASN A 10 25.23 -23.82 -22.92
CA ASN A 10 25.25 -24.20 -24.31
C ASN A 10 24.91 -25.68 -24.38
N GLN A 11 23.60 -25.96 -24.44
CA GLN A 11 22.95 -27.06 -25.16
C GLN A 11 21.53 -27.26 -24.63
N LEU A 12 20.59 -26.48 -25.16
CA LEU A 12 19.17 -26.83 -25.26
C LEU A 12 18.64 -26.05 -26.47
N HIS A 13 18.50 -26.77 -27.59
CA HIS A 13 17.82 -26.41 -28.83
C HIS A 13 17.74 -24.93 -29.23
N ASP A 14 18.44 -24.63 -30.32
CA ASP A 14 18.28 -23.46 -31.19
C ASP A 14 16.83 -23.40 -31.72
N MET A 15 15.92 -22.89 -30.89
CA MET A 15 14.61 -22.42 -31.32
C MET A 15 14.77 -20.96 -31.68
N THR A 16 14.66 -20.65 -32.97
CA THR A 16 14.62 -19.28 -33.50
C THR A 16 13.58 -18.45 -32.75
N GLU A 17 14.05 -17.57 -31.86
CA GLU A 17 13.16 -16.70 -31.09
C GLU A 17 12.48 -15.73 -32.05
N THR A 18 11.16 -15.87 -32.21
CA THR A 18 10.42 -15.04 -33.15
C THR A 18 10.28 -13.64 -32.58
N GLN A 19 10.79 -12.63 -33.30
CA GLN A 19 10.60 -11.22 -32.92
C GLN A 19 9.24 -10.73 -33.40
N ILE A 20 8.41 -10.25 -32.47
CA ILE A 20 7.08 -9.72 -32.75
C ILE A 20 7.09 -8.22 -32.49
N LYS A 21 6.88 -7.45 -33.56
CA LYS A 21 6.73 -5.99 -33.51
C LYS A 21 5.37 -5.54 -34.06
N SER A 22 4.64 -6.44 -34.74
CA SER A 22 3.34 -6.24 -35.35
C SER A 22 2.50 -7.53 -35.27
N LEU A 23 1.18 -7.44 -35.43
CA LEU A 23 0.32 -8.63 -35.44
C LEU A 23 0.61 -9.56 -36.63
N LYS A 24 1.22 -9.03 -37.70
CA LYS A 24 1.61 -9.81 -38.87
C LYS A 24 2.82 -10.72 -38.61
N ASP A 25 3.60 -10.42 -37.57
CA ASP A 25 4.73 -11.24 -37.16
C ASP A 25 4.28 -12.45 -36.32
N LEU A 26 2.99 -12.53 -35.96
CA LEU A 26 2.45 -13.67 -35.24
C LEU A 26 2.41 -14.90 -36.17
N PRO A 27 2.77 -16.08 -35.65
CA PRO A 27 2.60 -17.33 -36.38
C PRO A 27 1.17 -17.54 -36.87
N ALA A 28 1.03 -18.07 -38.09
CA ALA A 28 -0.25 -18.54 -38.58
C ALA A 28 -0.81 -19.61 -37.64
N LEU A 29 -2.12 -19.57 -37.41
CA LEU A 29 -2.82 -20.43 -36.46
C LEU A 29 -3.12 -21.83 -37.03
N ASP A 30 -2.53 -22.19 -38.17
CA ASP A 30 -2.86 -23.39 -38.95
C ASP A 30 -1.86 -24.55 -38.75
N GLY A 31 -0.83 -24.34 -37.92
CA GLY A 31 0.19 -25.34 -37.60
C GLY A 31 -0.15 -26.21 -36.38
N ASP A 32 0.52 -27.38 -36.29
CA ASP A 32 0.37 -28.40 -35.23
C ASP A 32 1.10 -28.03 -33.91
N ASP A 33 1.77 -26.89 -33.88
CA ASP A 33 2.62 -26.44 -32.78
C ASP A 33 1.89 -25.41 -31.91
N ASP A 34 1.50 -25.83 -30.72
CA ASP A 34 0.66 -25.05 -29.81
C ASP A 34 1.45 -24.05 -28.93
N GLN A 35 2.80 -24.08 -28.97
CA GLN A 35 3.65 -23.22 -28.15
C GLN A 35 4.92 -22.75 -28.87
N ARG A 36 5.12 -21.43 -28.99
CA ARG A 36 6.33 -20.87 -29.61
C ARG A 36 7.03 -19.83 -28.75
N SER A 37 8.36 -19.91 -28.67
CA SER A 37 9.17 -18.89 -28.00
C SER A 37 9.16 -17.59 -28.82
N ALA A 38 8.93 -16.46 -28.16
CA ALA A 38 8.86 -15.16 -28.81
C ALA A 38 9.40 -14.04 -27.93
N SER A 39 9.96 -13.04 -28.61
CA SER A 39 10.33 -11.75 -28.04
C SER A 39 9.38 -10.69 -28.59
N VAL A 40 8.60 -10.07 -27.71
CA VAL A 40 7.57 -9.08 -28.07
C VAL A 40 8.05 -7.70 -27.63
N HIS A 41 8.12 -6.77 -28.58
CA HIS A 41 8.43 -5.38 -28.31
C HIS A 41 7.20 -4.50 -28.53
N GLY A 42 6.83 -3.69 -27.53
CA GLY A 42 5.69 -2.78 -27.65
C GLY A 42 5.38 -2.02 -26.38
N ARG A 43 4.29 -1.26 -26.41
CA ARG A 43 3.86 -0.42 -25.30
C ARG A 43 2.90 -1.17 -24.38
N LEU A 44 3.18 -1.22 -23.08
CA LEU A 44 2.24 -1.80 -22.12
C LEU A 44 1.05 -0.85 -21.90
N ILE A 45 -0.12 -1.16 -22.45
CA ILE A 45 -1.28 -0.25 -22.37
C ILE A 45 -2.32 -0.66 -21.33
N ARG A 46 -2.30 -1.92 -20.89
CA ARG A 46 -3.22 -2.43 -19.87
C ARG A 46 -2.54 -3.44 -18.97
N ARG A 47 -2.91 -3.40 -17.68
CA ARG A 47 -2.46 -4.36 -16.66
C ARG A 47 -3.59 -4.63 -15.66
N ARG A 48 -3.78 -5.90 -15.34
CA ARG A 48 -4.85 -6.45 -14.50
C ARG A 48 -4.21 -7.48 -13.55
N ASN A 49 -4.03 -7.12 -12.28
CA ASN A 49 -3.53 -8.05 -11.27
C ASN A 49 -4.69 -8.87 -10.73
N LEU A 50 -4.72 -10.18 -11.01
CA LEU A 50 -5.77 -11.09 -10.54
C LEU A 50 -5.40 -11.73 -9.19
N SER A 51 -4.12 -11.99 -8.96
CA SER A 51 -3.59 -12.46 -7.67
C SER A 51 -2.13 -11.99 -7.50
N LYS A 52 -1.48 -12.33 -6.36
CA LYS A 52 -0.04 -12.04 -6.16
C LYS A 52 0.86 -12.67 -7.24
N GLY A 53 0.43 -13.78 -7.83
CA GLY A 53 1.19 -14.53 -8.83
C GLY A 53 0.53 -14.61 -10.21
N LEU A 54 -0.46 -13.76 -10.51
CA LEU A 54 -1.14 -13.78 -11.81
C LEU A 54 -1.52 -12.39 -12.26
N VAL A 55 -0.96 -11.96 -13.39
CA VAL A 55 -1.18 -10.67 -14.02
C VAL A 55 -1.53 -10.87 -15.49
N PHE A 56 -2.57 -10.20 -15.95
CA PHE A 56 -2.89 -10.08 -17.38
C PHE A 56 -2.64 -8.66 -17.85
N GLY A 57 -2.32 -8.48 -19.11
CA GLY A 57 -2.14 -7.17 -19.71
C GLY A 57 -2.28 -7.19 -21.21
N ASP A 58 -2.22 -6.02 -21.83
CA ASP A 58 -2.27 -5.89 -23.28
C ASP A 58 -1.07 -5.03 -23.72
N ILE A 59 -0.27 -5.55 -24.67
CA ILE A 59 0.83 -4.85 -25.33
C ILE A 59 0.31 -4.28 -26.64
N GLN A 60 0.45 -2.97 -26.83
CA GLN A 60 0.25 -2.34 -28.12
C GLN A 60 1.53 -2.46 -28.94
N LEU A 61 1.44 -3.17 -30.05
CA LEU A 61 2.50 -3.38 -31.03
C LEU A 61 2.67 -2.13 -31.92
N LYS A 62 3.73 -2.10 -32.73
CA LYS A 62 4.08 -0.95 -33.58
C LYS A 62 3.00 -0.60 -34.61
N ASP A 63 2.27 -1.59 -35.07
CA ASP A 63 1.14 -1.44 -36.01
C ASP A 63 -0.18 -1.03 -35.32
N GLY A 64 -0.15 -0.79 -34.00
CA GLY A 64 -1.32 -0.47 -33.20
C GLY A 64 -2.13 -1.68 -32.75
N GLY A 65 -1.78 -2.89 -33.21
CA GLY A 65 -2.41 -4.14 -32.82
C GLY A 65 -2.17 -4.46 -31.35
N LEU A 66 -3.11 -5.18 -30.73
CA LEU A 66 -3.04 -5.53 -29.31
C LEU A 66 -2.75 -7.01 -29.14
N LEU A 67 -1.72 -7.34 -28.37
CA LEU A 67 -1.41 -8.70 -27.96
C LEU A 67 -1.65 -8.84 -26.46
N GLU A 68 -2.50 -9.79 -26.05
CA GLU A 68 -2.71 -10.09 -24.64
C GLU A 68 -1.51 -10.84 -24.07
N LEU A 69 -1.05 -10.40 -22.90
CA LEU A 69 0.02 -11.02 -22.14
C LEU A 69 -0.51 -11.61 -20.83
N MET A 70 0.15 -12.67 -20.35
CA MET A 70 -0.03 -13.26 -19.04
C MET A 70 1.33 -13.43 -18.35
N ILE A 71 1.46 -12.93 -17.12
CA ILE A 71 2.59 -13.18 -16.23
C ILE A 71 2.06 -14.05 -15.09
N GLN A 72 2.64 -15.24 -14.91
CA GLN A 72 2.16 -16.20 -13.91
C GLN A 72 3.33 -16.83 -13.14
N ALA A 73 3.18 -16.92 -11.81
CA ALA A 73 4.07 -17.70 -10.97
C ALA A 73 3.69 -19.18 -11.09
N LYS A 74 4.65 -20.04 -11.40
CA LYS A 74 4.48 -21.49 -11.40
C LYS A 74 5.55 -22.11 -10.52
N GLU A 75 5.19 -23.12 -9.74
CA GLU A 75 6.13 -23.88 -8.92
C GLU A 75 7.15 -24.58 -9.84
N GLY A 76 8.46 -24.36 -9.60
CA GLY A 76 9.53 -24.78 -10.51
C GLY A 76 9.56 -24.05 -11.87
N GLY A 77 8.76 -23.00 -12.04
CA GLY A 77 8.70 -22.18 -13.25
C GLY A 77 9.76 -21.08 -13.28
N VAL A 78 9.86 -20.39 -14.43
CA VAL A 78 10.86 -19.32 -14.68
C VAL A 78 10.62 -18.09 -13.80
N LEU A 79 9.36 -17.80 -13.46
CA LEU A 79 8.98 -16.68 -12.60
C LEU A 79 8.37 -17.21 -11.31
N ASP A 80 8.94 -16.77 -10.18
CA ASP A 80 8.37 -16.96 -8.86
C ASP A 80 7.58 -15.70 -8.42
N PHE A 81 7.02 -15.74 -7.21
CA PHE A 81 6.27 -14.60 -6.66
C PHE A 81 7.14 -13.35 -6.45
N ALA A 82 8.44 -13.52 -6.15
CA ALA A 82 9.35 -12.41 -5.92
C ALA A 82 9.66 -11.67 -7.24
N ALA A 83 9.92 -12.41 -8.31
CA ALA A 83 10.12 -11.88 -9.64
C ALA A 83 8.88 -11.11 -10.14
N ILE A 84 7.68 -11.66 -9.95
CA ILE A 84 6.43 -10.97 -10.34
C ILE A 84 6.21 -9.70 -9.52
N ARG A 85 6.52 -9.71 -8.22
CA ARG A 85 6.48 -8.51 -7.38
C ARG A 85 7.40 -7.43 -7.94
N GLN A 86 8.64 -7.80 -8.30
CA GLN A 86 9.62 -6.89 -8.87
C GLN A 86 9.16 -6.31 -10.22
N ILE A 87 8.61 -7.15 -11.10
CA ILE A 87 8.01 -6.72 -12.37
C ILE A 87 6.88 -5.70 -12.12
N ASN A 88 6.00 -5.96 -11.15
CA ASN A 88 4.90 -5.06 -10.81
C ASN A 88 5.37 -3.70 -10.24
N TRP A 89 6.57 -3.64 -9.66
CA TRP A 89 7.17 -2.39 -9.18
C TRP A 89 7.86 -1.62 -10.29
N ASN A 90 8.53 -2.31 -11.22
CA ASN A 90 9.41 -1.68 -12.20
C ASN A 90 8.69 -1.31 -13.50
N VAL A 91 7.69 -2.10 -13.90
CA VAL A 91 6.98 -1.90 -15.17
C VAL A 91 5.68 -1.12 -14.94
N HIS A 92 5.46 -0.09 -15.74
CA HIS A 92 4.31 0.82 -15.65
C HIS A 92 3.50 0.85 -16.94
N LEU A 93 2.26 1.35 -16.84
CA LEU A 93 1.44 1.58 -18.03
C LEU A 93 2.05 2.73 -18.85
N GLY A 94 2.13 2.52 -20.16
CA GLY A 94 2.73 3.43 -21.12
C GLY A 94 4.20 3.11 -21.43
N ASP A 95 4.88 2.33 -20.58
CA ASP A 95 6.28 1.97 -20.80
C ASP A 95 6.43 1.19 -22.11
N ILE A 96 7.51 1.47 -22.83
CA ILE A 96 7.94 0.62 -23.94
C ILE A 96 8.75 -0.52 -23.32
N ILE A 97 8.33 -1.74 -23.61
CA ILE A 97 8.88 -2.95 -23.03
C ILE A 97 9.33 -3.91 -24.12
N THR A 98 10.35 -4.68 -23.80
CA THR A 98 10.69 -5.93 -24.50
C THR A 98 10.46 -7.08 -23.52
N ALA A 99 9.57 -7.99 -23.89
CA ALA A 99 9.21 -9.14 -23.08
C ALA A 99 9.47 -10.44 -23.84
N CYS A 100 10.13 -11.40 -23.20
CA CYS A 100 10.39 -12.73 -23.77
C CYS A 100 9.48 -13.75 -23.09
N GLY A 101 8.98 -14.72 -23.85
CA GLY A 101 7.95 -15.64 -23.36
C GLY A 101 7.54 -16.68 -24.38
N ILE A 102 6.40 -17.32 -24.12
CA ILE A 102 5.79 -18.32 -24.99
C ILE A 102 4.44 -17.82 -25.48
N LEU A 103 4.21 -17.85 -26.79
CA LEU A 103 2.89 -17.72 -27.38
C LEU A 103 2.13 -19.03 -27.22
N GLN A 104 0.93 -18.97 -26.63
CA GLN A 104 0.02 -20.09 -26.47
C GLN A 104 -1.29 -19.78 -27.17
N ARG A 105 -1.87 -20.76 -27.85
CA ARG A 105 -3.20 -20.61 -28.47
C ARG A 105 -4.26 -20.60 -27.38
N LYS A 106 -5.19 -19.63 -27.44
CA LYS A 106 -6.33 -19.64 -26.53
C LYS A 106 -7.27 -20.81 -26.85
N PRO A 107 -7.95 -21.40 -25.85
CA PRO A 107 -8.96 -22.41 -26.07
C PRO A 107 -10.06 -21.89 -27.02
N ARG A 108 -10.53 -22.75 -27.92
CA ARG A 108 -11.55 -22.40 -28.91
C ARG A 108 -12.89 -22.15 -28.23
N GLU A 109 -13.32 -20.89 -28.13
CA GLU A 109 -14.66 -20.51 -27.70
C GLU A 109 -15.60 -20.36 -28.92
N PRO A 110 -16.85 -20.88 -28.87
CA PRO A 110 -17.80 -20.70 -29.97
C PRO A 110 -18.05 -19.22 -30.28
N GLY A 111 -17.81 -18.81 -31.52
CA GLY A 111 -18.10 -17.45 -32.00
C GLY A 111 -17.01 -16.40 -31.75
N ARG A 112 -15.85 -16.78 -31.19
CA ARG A 112 -14.66 -15.89 -31.13
C ARG A 112 -13.59 -16.31 -32.13
N PRO A 113 -12.87 -15.35 -32.74
CA PRO A 113 -11.70 -15.66 -33.53
C PRO A 113 -10.63 -16.33 -32.66
N MET A 114 -9.82 -17.20 -33.27
CA MET A 114 -8.67 -17.81 -32.62
C MET A 114 -7.64 -16.71 -32.28
N GLU A 115 -7.20 -16.65 -31.03
CA GLU A 115 -6.31 -15.60 -30.53
C GLU A 115 -5.09 -16.20 -29.84
N TRP A 116 -3.96 -15.49 -29.90
CA TRP A 116 -2.74 -15.82 -29.15
C TRP A 116 -2.79 -15.20 -27.75
N LEU A 117 -2.23 -15.92 -26.77
CA LEU A 117 -1.91 -15.43 -25.43
C LEU A 117 -0.39 -15.51 -25.23
N PHE A 118 0.23 -14.39 -24.89
CA PHE A 118 1.67 -14.34 -24.67
C PHE A 118 2.02 -14.56 -23.19
N VAL A 119 2.56 -15.72 -22.85
CA VAL A 119 2.98 -16.08 -21.50
C VAL A 119 4.41 -15.61 -21.26
N VAL A 120 4.53 -14.52 -20.52
CA VAL A 120 5.79 -13.81 -20.25
C VAL A 120 6.67 -14.62 -19.28
N ARG A 121 7.96 -14.71 -19.61
CA ARG A 121 9.01 -15.31 -18.78
C ARG A 121 10.01 -14.28 -18.27
N SER A 122 10.26 -13.22 -19.03
CA SER A 122 11.06 -12.07 -18.61
C SER A 122 10.55 -10.80 -19.28
N ILE A 123 10.83 -9.66 -18.65
CA ILE A 123 10.41 -8.35 -19.14
C ILE A 123 11.46 -7.30 -18.78
N GLN A 124 11.77 -6.46 -19.74
CA GLN A 124 12.66 -5.32 -19.62
C GLN A 124 11.92 -4.06 -20.03
N VAL A 125 12.14 -2.97 -19.30
CA VAL A 125 11.66 -1.64 -19.69
C VAL A 125 12.74 -1.00 -20.55
N ASP A 126 12.40 -0.68 -21.79
CA ASP A 126 13.29 -0.02 -22.73
C ASP A 126 13.16 1.50 -22.62
N GLU A 127 11.93 2.00 -22.42
CA GLU A 127 11.64 3.43 -22.27
C GLU A 127 10.55 3.64 -21.20
N LEU A 128 10.83 4.52 -20.23
CA LEU A 128 9.90 4.89 -19.18
C LEU A 128 8.92 5.95 -19.69
N TRP A 129 7.62 5.66 -19.60
CA TRP A 129 6.57 6.62 -19.98
C TRP A 129 6.68 7.95 -19.23
N SER A 130 7.06 7.89 -17.95
CA SER A 130 7.16 9.05 -17.06
C SER A 130 8.21 10.07 -17.48
N LEU A 131 9.22 9.69 -18.28
CA LEU A 131 10.25 10.63 -18.75
C LEU A 131 9.71 11.62 -19.78
N HIS A 132 8.69 11.22 -20.55
CA HIS A 132 8.16 12.02 -21.65
C HIS A 132 6.77 12.62 -21.36
N HIS A 133 6.14 12.25 -20.24
CA HIS A 133 4.76 12.60 -19.91
C HIS A 133 4.60 13.01 -18.45
N ASP A 134 5.23 14.13 -18.07
CA ASP A 134 5.19 14.63 -16.70
C ASP A 134 3.73 14.87 -16.26
N LYS A 135 3.29 14.13 -15.22
CA LYS A 135 1.96 14.17 -14.57
C LYS A 135 0.74 13.76 -15.40
N ASN A 136 0.90 13.24 -16.62
CA ASN A 136 -0.22 12.75 -17.42
C ASN A 136 -0.43 11.23 -17.26
N MET A 137 -1.64 10.83 -16.84
CA MET A 137 -2.04 9.42 -16.82
C MET A 137 -2.37 8.93 -18.23
N LEU A 138 -1.93 7.72 -18.58
CA LEU A 138 -2.26 7.09 -19.85
C LEU A 138 -3.79 6.90 -19.95
N ASN A 139 -4.44 7.67 -20.84
CA ASN A 139 -5.87 7.54 -21.14
C ASN A 139 -6.06 6.61 -22.33
N TYR A 140 -6.59 5.41 -22.07
CA TYR A 140 -6.89 4.37 -23.08
C TYR A 140 -7.84 4.83 -24.20
N THR A 141 -8.65 5.87 -23.98
CA THR A 141 -9.76 6.28 -24.84
C THR A 141 -9.40 7.08 -26.10
N MET A 142 -8.13 7.26 -26.46
CA MET A 142 -7.75 8.10 -27.60
C MET A 142 -7.40 7.34 -28.89
N ASN A 143 -7.63 6.02 -28.98
CA ASN A 143 -7.32 5.29 -30.22
C ASN A 143 -8.23 4.09 -30.54
N THR A 144 -9.50 4.15 -30.14
CA THR A 144 -10.50 3.19 -30.63
C THR A 144 -11.63 3.94 -31.31
N ASP A 145 -11.52 4.11 -32.62
CA ASP A 145 -12.69 4.24 -33.51
C ASP A 145 -13.43 2.89 -33.51
N LEU A 146 -14.02 2.52 -32.37
CA LEU A 146 -15.06 1.51 -32.34
C LEU A 146 -16.37 2.23 -32.66
N LYS A 147 -16.82 2.07 -33.91
CA LYS A 147 -18.22 2.31 -34.29
C LYS A 147 -19.10 1.57 -33.29
N SER A 148 -19.75 2.31 -32.39
CA SER A 148 -20.64 1.74 -31.38
C SER A 148 -21.95 1.34 -32.04
N THR A 149 -22.13 0.05 -32.26
CA THR A 149 -23.45 -0.53 -32.46
C THR A 149 -24.21 -0.43 -31.14
N THR A 150 -25.39 0.18 -31.18
CA THR A 150 -26.26 0.44 -30.03
C THR A 150 -26.79 -0.88 -29.47
N THR A 151 -26.09 -1.44 -28.47
CA THR A 151 -26.59 -2.58 -27.70
C THR A 151 -26.55 -2.24 -26.22
N SER A 152 -27.73 -2.13 -25.60
CA SER A 152 -27.90 -1.90 -24.16
C SER A 152 -27.15 -2.98 -23.37
N VAL A 153 -26.10 -2.59 -22.64
CA VAL A 153 -25.31 -3.52 -21.83
C VAL A 153 -26.14 -3.94 -20.62
N ALA A 154 -26.37 -5.24 -20.46
CA ALA A 154 -27.08 -5.78 -19.31
C ALA A 154 -26.36 -5.40 -18.00
N VAL A 155 -27.13 -4.92 -17.01
CA VAL A 155 -26.63 -4.58 -15.67
C VAL A 155 -26.15 -5.84 -14.96
N VAL A 156 -24.96 -5.77 -14.35
CA VAL A 156 -24.37 -6.92 -13.64
C VAL A 156 -25.20 -7.33 -12.44
N LYS A 157 -25.80 -8.51 -12.53
CA LYS A 157 -26.27 -9.27 -11.37
C LYS A 157 -25.07 -9.85 -10.62
N THR A 158 -25.15 -9.90 -9.29
CA THR A 158 -24.09 -10.38 -8.39
C THR A 158 -23.43 -11.64 -8.92
N ASN A 159 -22.09 -11.62 -9.09
CA ASN A 159 -21.18 -12.80 -9.07
C ASN A 159 -19.74 -12.57 -9.61
N LYS A 160 -19.30 -11.35 -9.95
CA LYS A 160 -17.92 -11.14 -10.50
C LYS A 160 -16.99 -10.22 -9.71
N TYR A 161 -17.50 -9.36 -8.83
CA TYR A 161 -16.70 -8.32 -8.17
C TYR A 161 -16.78 -8.42 -6.64
N THR A 162 -15.64 -8.59 -5.98
CA THR A 162 -15.51 -8.52 -4.52
C THR A 162 -15.45 -7.06 -4.06
N ASN A 163 -15.98 -6.74 -2.87
CA ASN A 163 -15.95 -5.39 -2.25
C ASN A 163 -16.74 -4.27 -2.96
N MET A 164 -17.74 -4.63 -3.76
CA MET A 164 -18.71 -3.70 -4.31
C MET A 164 -19.93 -3.54 -3.40
N VAL A 165 -20.52 -2.34 -3.38
CA VAL A 165 -21.80 -2.11 -2.70
C VAL A 165 -22.90 -2.71 -3.57
N ILE A 166 -23.75 -3.53 -2.96
CA ILE A 166 -24.89 -4.16 -3.64
C ILE A 166 -26.17 -3.51 -3.14
N LEU A 167 -26.98 -3.01 -4.07
CA LEU A 167 -28.35 -2.55 -3.82
C LEU A 167 -29.29 -3.32 -4.73
N ASP A 168 -30.40 -3.79 -4.17
CA ASP A 168 -31.46 -4.50 -4.91
C ASP A 168 -30.95 -5.68 -5.77
N GLY A 169 -29.89 -6.35 -5.31
CA GLY A 169 -29.27 -7.49 -6.02
C GLY A 169 -28.29 -7.11 -7.14
N PHE A 170 -27.97 -5.82 -7.31
CA PHE A 170 -27.06 -5.34 -8.36
C PHE A 170 -25.79 -4.69 -7.82
N ASN A 171 -24.70 -4.88 -8.56
CA ASN A 171 -23.44 -4.18 -8.34
C ASN A 171 -23.57 -2.70 -8.71
N THR A 172 -23.48 -1.83 -7.71
CA THR A 172 -23.75 -0.39 -7.87
C THR A 172 -22.56 0.42 -8.37
N CYS A 173 -22.82 1.46 -9.17
CA CYS A 173 -21.76 2.31 -9.69
C CYS A 173 -21.20 3.26 -8.62
N LYS A 174 -19.95 3.05 -8.21
CA LYS A 174 -19.24 3.94 -7.27
C LYS A 174 -19.22 5.39 -7.76
N TYR A 175 -18.89 5.62 -9.03
CA TYR A 175 -18.73 6.96 -9.57
C TYR A 175 -20.05 7.74 -9.56
N PHE A 176 -21.15 7.09 -9.95
CA PHE A 176 -22.49 7.65 -9.90
C PHE A 176 -22.88 8.06 -8.47
N PHE A 177 -22.86 7.12 -7.52
CA PHE A 177 -23.32 7.39 -6.14
C PHE A 177 -22.34 8.24 -5.31
N SER A 178 -21.07 8.33 -5.69
CA SER A 178 -20.07 9.17 -5.00
C SER A 178 -20.16 10.66 -5.33
N SER A 179 -20.96 11.05 -6.32
CA SER A 179 -21.07 12.43 -6.81
C SER A 179 -22.42 13.04 -6.52
N SER A 180 -22.48 14.37 -6.46
CA SER A 180 -23.74 15.10 -6.41
C SER A 180 -24.47 14.94 -7.76
N GLY A 181 -25.57 14.18 -7.76
CA GLY A 181 -26.40 14.00 -8.95
C GLY A 181 -25.87 13.02 -10.00
N GLY A 182 -24.90 12.16 -9.68
CA GLY A 182 -24.44 11.11 -10.61
C GLY A 182 -23.41 11.55 -11.66
N THR A 183 -23.01 12.81 -11.64
CA THR A 183 -22.20 13.47 -12.68
C THR A 183 -20.80 12.90 -12.88
N ASN A 184 -20.23 12.20 -11.90
CA ASN A 184 -18.90 11.60 -12.05
C ASN A 184 -18.92 10.29 -12.87
N CYS A 185 -20.08 9.73 -13.20
CA CYS A 185 -20.16 8.57 -14.07
C CYS A 185 -20.22 8.98 -15.55
N LEU A 186 -19.10 8.90 -16.24
CA LEU A 186 -18.99 9.25 -17.67
C LEU A 186 -19.74 8.28 -18.62
N ARG A 187 -20.22 7.14 -18.10
CA ARG A 187 -20.88 6.09 -18.90
C ARG A 187 -22.40 6.24 -18.96
N GLY A 188 -23.00 7.07 -18.10
CA GLY A 188 -24.45 7.30 -18.09
C GLY A 188 -25.27 6.01 -18.12
N GLU A 189 -26.21 5.92 -19.05
CA GLU A 189 -27.09 4.75 -19.26
C GLU A 189 -26.36 3.51 -19.82
N GLN A 190 -25.17 3.68 -20.40
CA GLN A 190 -24.32 2.59 -20.88
C GLN A 190 -23.46 1.99 -19.76
N CYS A 191 -23.62 2.46 -18.52
CA CYS A 191 -22.86 1.95 -17.39
C CYS A 191 -23.29 0.52 -17.05
N HIS A 192 -22.32 -0.39 -17.11
CA HIS A 192 -22.47 -1.78 -16.68
C HIS A 192 -22.87 -1.95 -15.20
N PHE A 193 -22.63 -0.92 -14.38
CA PHE A 193 -22.96 -0.91 -12.96
C PHE A 193 -24.26 -0.16 -12.71
N TRP A 194 -25.05 -0.66 -11.76
CA TRP A 194 -26.40 -0.17 -11.52
C TRP A 194 -26.42 1.27 -10.98
N HIS A 195 -27.27 2.10 -11.58
CA HIS A 195 -27.58 3.47 -11.17
C HIS A 195 -28.95 3.59 -10.47
N GLY A 196 -29.85 2.63 -10.72
CA GLY A 196 -31.25 2.72 -10.32
C GLY A 196 -32.01 3.85 -11.03
N PRO A 197 -33.31 4.00 -10.74
CA PRO A 197 -34.10 5.08 -11.32
C PRO A 197 -33.63 6.46 -10.83
N LEU A 198 -33.63 7.45 -11.73
CA LEU A 198 -33.14 8.81 -11.44
C LEU A 198 -34.00 9.51 -10.38
N GLU A 199 -35.31 9.27 -10.36
CA GLU A 199 -36.21 9.79 -9.32
C GLU A 199 -35.82 9.33 -7.91
N ASN A 200 -35.21 8.14 -7.81
CA ASN A 200 -34.78 7.53 -6.56
C ASN A 200 -33.31 7.81 -6.22
N PHE A 201 -32.63 8.68 -6.98
CA PHE A 201 -31.20 8.94 -6.83
C PHE A 201 -30.81 9.25 -5.38
N LYS A 202 -31.47 10.21 -4.72
CA LYS A 202 -31.13 10.62 -3.35
C LYS A 202 -31.28 9.48 -2.36
N THR A 203 -32.34 8.68 -2.51
CA THR A 203 -32.61 7.51 -1.64
C THR A 203 -31.56 6.43 -1.85
N ASN A 204 -31.28 6.08 -3.11
CA ASN A 204 -30.27 5.07 -3.45
C ASN A 204 -28.86 5.53 -3.07
N GLN A 205 -28.54 6.81 -3.20
CA GLN A 205 -27.28 7.38 -2.75
C GLN A 205 -27.11 7.26 -1.23
N ARG A 206 -28.14 7.55 -0.44
CA ARG A 206 -28.08 7.37 1.02
C ARG A 206 -27.85 5.90 1.41
N ARG A 207 -28.62 4.98 0.80
CA ARG A 207 -28.46 3.52 0.98
C ARG A 207 -27.05 3.07 0.60
N TRP A 208 -26.53 3.57 -0.52
CA TRP A 208 -25.19 3.27 -1.01
C TRP A 208 -24.11 3.76 -0.05
N ILE A 209 -24.20 5.01 0.42
CA ILE A 209 -23.24 5.58 1.38
C ILE A 209 -23.25 4.78 2.68
N ALA A 210 -24.43 4.44 3.21
CA ALA A 210 -24.56 3.65 4.44
C ALA A 210 -23.87 2.27 4.31
N LYS A 211 -24.21 1.50 3.27
CA LYS A 211 -23.55 0.21 2.99
C LYS A 211 -22.05 0.36 2.73
N ARG A 212 -21.63 1.45 2.07
CA ARG A 212 -20.21 1.71 1.81
C ARG A 212 -19.44 1.99 3.09
N LEU A 213 -20.04 2.72 4.03
CA LEU A 213 -19.47 2.99 5.35
C LEU A 213 -19.35 1.69 6.15
N GLU A 214 -20.39 0.87 6.17
CA GLU A 214 -20.39 -0.47 6.80
C GLU A 214 -19.30 -1.38 6.22
N GLN A 215 -19.25 -1.54 4.90
CA GLN A 215 -18.20 -2.33 4.23
C GLN A 215 -16.79 -1.83 4.56
N ARG A 216 -16.59 -0.51 4.64
CA ARG A 216 -15.30 0.08 5.02
C ARG A 216 -14.97 -0.15 6.49
N ALA A 217 -15.95 -0.10 7.38
CA ALA A 217 -15.76 -0.38 8.80
C ALA A 217 -15.35 -1.84 9.00
N ASN A 218 -16.06 -2.78 8.36
CA ASN A 218 -15.76 -4.21 8.41
C ASN A 218 -14.38 -4.53 7.79
N ALA A 219 -14.06 -3.97 6.62
CA ALA A 219 -12.76 -4.18 5.98
C ALA A 219 -11.58 -3.55 6.76
N ALA A 220 -11.84 -2.54 7.60
CA ALA A 220 -10.84 -1.92 8.46
C ALA A 220 -10.77 -2.57 9.85
N HIS A 221 -11.70 -3.46 10.19
CA HIS A 221 -11.69 -4.19 11.45
C HIS A 221 -10.57 -5.23 11.43
N LEU A 222 -9.69 -5.17 12.42
CA LEU A 222 -8.52 -6.01 12.51
C LEU A 222 -8.82 -7.25 13.36
N ALA A 223 -8.23 -8.38 13.00
CA ALA A 223 -8.36 -9.60 13.78
C ALA A 223 -7.86 -9.37 15.23
N GLY A 224 -8.72 -9.68 16.22
CA GLY A 224 -8.45 -9.48 17.63
C GLY A 224 -8.89 -8.12 18.20
N ASP A 225 -9.43 -7.22 17.38
CA ASP A 225 -10.09 -6.00 17.87
C ASP A 225 -11.49 -6.37 18.38
N SER A 226 -11.75 -6.30 19.68
CA SER A 226 -13.07 -6.56 20.25
C SER A 226 -14.02 -5.37 20.20
N SER A 227 -13.56 -4.22 19.70
CA SER A 227 -14.34 -2.99 19.64
C SER A 227 -15.35 -3.03 18.49
N ASP A 228 -16.58 -2.59 18.74
CA ASP A 228 -17.60 -2.44 17.70
C ASP A 228 -17.08 -1.51 16.58
N PRO A 229 -17.02 -1.99 15.31
CA PRO A 229 -16.62 -1.17 14.17
C PRO A 229 -17.42 0.13 14.03
N HIS A 230 -18.69 0.14 14.47
CA HIS A 230 -19.59 1.27 14.36
C HIS A 230 -19.47 2.27 15.52
N SER A 231 -18.90 1.86 16.65
CA SER A 231 -18.67 2.73 17.81
C SER A 231 -17.33 3.48 17.74
N LYS A 232 -16.51 3.23 16.72
CA LYS A 232 -15.19 3.85 16.56
C LYS A 232 -15.31 5.33 16.23
N VAL A 233 -14.56 6.17 16.94
CA VAL A 233 -14.58 7.62 16.70
C VAL A 233 -13.82 8.00 15.43
N GLU A 234 -14.10 9.20 14.95
CA GLU A 234 -13.48 9.75 13.75
C GLU A 234 -11.98 9.97 13.88
N LYS A 235 -11.29 9.94 12.72
CA LYS A 235 -9.84 10.14 12.60
C LYS A 235 -9.33 11.45 13.20
N VAL A 236 -10.17 12.47 13.36
CA VAL A 236 -9.78 13.74 13.97
C VAL A 236 -9.42 13.57 15.45
N GLN A 237 -10.00 12.57 16.14
CA GLN A 237 -9.78 12.34 17.57
C GLN A 237 -8.67 11.33 17.89
N ARG A 238 -8.07 10.69 16.88
CA ARG A 238 -7.09 9.61 17.07
C ARG A 238 -5.88 10.01 17.93
N SER A 239 -5.35 11.23 17.77
CA SER A 239 -4.22 11.72 18.55
C SER A 239 -4.57 11.89 20.02
N ARG A 240 -5.76 12.41 20.30
CA ARG A 240 -6.29 12.52 21.66
C ARG A 240 -6.41 11.15 22.30
N LEU A 241 -7.07 10.20 21.62
CA LEU A 241 -7.26 8.84 22.15
C LEU A 241 -5.93 8.10 22.37
N PHE A 242 -4.99 8.24 21.45
CA PHE A 242 -3.65 7.69 21.62
C PHE A 242 -2.94 8.29 22.84
N CYS A 243 -3.01 9.61 23.05
CA CYS A 243 -2.41 10.26 24.20
C CYS A 243 -3.15 9.96 25.52
N ASP A 244 -4.48 9.86 25.50
CA ASP A 244 -5.29 9.44 26.66
C ASP A 244 -4.89 8.03 27.09
N TRP A 245 -4.74 7.11 26.13
CA TRP A 245 -4.27 5.75 26.40
C TRP A 245 -2.83 5.73 26.94
N LEU A 246 -1.92 6.55 26.40
CA LEU A 246 -0.55 6.66 26.92
C LEU A 246 -0.53 7.13 28.37
N VAL A 247 -1.28 8.19 28.68
CA VAL A 247 -1.37 8.73 30.05
C VAL A 247 -1.99 7.71 31.00
N ALA A 248 -3.05 7.02 30.58
CA ALA A 248 -3.65 5.95 31.38
C ALA A 248 -2.70 4.77 31.63
N SER A 249 -1.83 4.45 30.65
CA SER A 249 -0.92 3.30 30.74
C SER A 249 0.36 3.58 31.53
N MET A 250 0.91 4.79 31.39
CA MET A 250 2.24 5.14 31.92
C MET A 250 2.19 6.13 33.08
N GLY A 251 1.11 6.90 33.19
CA GLY A 251 1.00 8.04 34.12
C GLY A 251 1.74 9.29 33.61
N GLU A 252 1.22 10.46 33.96
CA GLU A 252 1.78 11.75 33.53
C GLU A 252 3.23 11.95 34.01
N ALA A 253 3.52 11.59 35.26
CA ALA A 253 4.84 11.76 35.85
C ALA A 253 5.93 10.96 35.12
N ARG A 254 5.63 9.70 34.75
CA ARG A 254 6.57 8.85 33.99
C ARG A 254 6.79 9.41 32.60
N LEU A 255 5.73 9.86 31.92
CA LEU A 255 5.83 10.48 30.60
C LEU A 255 6.62 11.80 30.65
N ALA A 256 6.50 12.55 31.74
CA ALA A 256 7.20 13.82 31.91
C ALA A 256 8.66 13.69 32.40
N ALA A 257 9.12 12.48 32.71
CA ALA A 257 10.47 12.25 33.21
C ALA A 257 11.56 12.59 32.17
N GLY A 258 12.72 13.04 32.65
CA GLY A 258 13.89 13.35 31.83
C GLY A 258 13.58 14.43 30.79
N THR A 259 13.90 14.16 29.52
CA THR A 259 13.62 15.08 28.39
C THR A 259 12.19 14.93 27.85
N GLY A 260 11.39 14.04 28.42
CA GLY A 260 10.01 13.77 28.03
C GLY A 260 9.87 12.82 26.85
N VAL A 261 8.75 12.98 26.14
CA VAL A 261 8.34 12.10 25.04
C VAL A 261 8.95 12.57 23.71
N ILE A 262 9.46 11.65 22.89
CA ILE A 262 9.88 11.96 21.52
C ILE A 262 8.79 11.49 20.55
N ASP A 263 8.13 12.44 19.87
CA ASP A 263 7.16 12.14 18.79
C ASP A 263 7.87 12.11 17.45
N VAL A 264 7.89 10.96 16.78
CA VAL A 264 8.64 10.73 15.54
C VAL A 264 7.69 10.68 14.35
N ALA A 265 8.02 11.42 13.30
CA ALA A 265 7.21 11.59 12.09
C ALA A 265 5.77 12.09 12.36
N GLY A 266 5.62 12.92 13.40
CA GLY A 266 4.33 13.44 13.87
C GLY A 266 3.68 14.51 12.96
N GLY A 267 4.35 14.94 11.89
CA GLY A 267 3.82 15.82 10.86
C GLY A 267 3.28 17.16 11.37
N LYS A 268 1.95 17.26 11.55
CA LYS A 268 1.28 18.49 11.99
C LYS A 268 1.37 18.73 13.51
N GLY A 269 2.02 17.85 14.26
CA GLY A 269 2.27 18.00 15.70
C GLY A 269 1.06 17.69 16.57
N ASP A 270 0.16 16.81 16.13
CA ASP A 270 -1.06 16.51 16.89
C ASP A 270 -0.75 15.86 18.26
N ILE A 271 0.27 14.99 18.37
CA ILE A 271 0.71 14.43 19.65
C ILE A 271 1.32 15.52 20.56
N PRO A 272 2.27 16.34 20.11
CA PRO A 272 2.75 17.47 20.90
C PRO A 272 1.66 18.44 21.35
N ILE A 273 0.63 18.70 20.53
CA ILE A 273 -0.52 19.49 20.99
C ILE A 273 -1.23 18.82 22.18
N GLN A 274 -1.40 17.50 22.14
CA GLN A 274 -2.06 16.75 23.20
C GLN A 274 -1.19 16.67 24.47
N LEU A 275 0.07 16.24 24.36
CA LEU A 275 0.93 16.03 25.52
C LEU A 275 1.49 17.35 26.06
N TRP A 276 2.17 18.13 25.22
CA TRP A 276 2.80 19.38 25.63
C TRP A 276 1.76 20.47 25.87
N ILE A 277 1.01 20.88 24.85
CA ILE A 277 0.16 22.08 24.95
C ILE A 277 -0.99 21.88 25.94
N GLN A 278 -1.71 20.75 25.89
CA GLN A 278 -2.86 20.54 26.76
C GLN A 278 -2.47 20.08 28.17
N ARG A 279 -1.59 19.08 28.30
CA ARG A 279 -1.27 18.42 29.57
C ARG A 279 0.00 18.95 30.25
N GLY A 280 0.95 19.48 29.49
CA GLY A 280 2.22 20.00 30.03
C GLY A 280 3.30 18.94 30.19
N ILE A 281 3.12 17.80 29.52
CA ILE A 281 4.10 16.73 29.46
C ILE A 281 5.16 17.12 28.42
N PRO A 282 6.46 17.18 28.80
CA PRO A 282 7.53 17.47 27.87
C PRO A 282 7.50 16.58 26.62
N THR A 283 7.63 17.16 25.43
CA THR A 283 7.54 16.46 24.16
C THR A 283 8.38 17.17 23.12
N THR A 284 9.17 16.44 22.35
CA THR A 284 9.95 16.95 21.22
C THR A 284 9.52 16.25 19.94
N LEU A 285 9.22 17.01 18.88
CA LEU A 285 8.88 16.46 17.57
C LEU A 285 10.15 16.21 16.75
N VAL A 286 10.30 15.03 16.16
CA VAL A 286 11.32 14.70 15.17
C VAL A 286 10.61 14.43 13.84
N ASP A 287 10.66 15.37 12.90
CA ASP A 287 10.11 15.19 11.55
C ASP A 287 10.92 16.06 10.57
N PRO A 288 11.34 15.53 9.41
CA PRO A 288 12.14 16.30 8.44
C PRO A 288 11.38 17.49 7.85
N ARG A 289 10.06 17.54 8.02
CA ARG A 289 9.22 18.63 7.50
C ARG A 289 8.84 19.58 8.64
N PRO A 290 8.87 20.90 8.40
CA PRO A 290 8.41 21.86 9.39
C PRO A 290 6.94 21.64 9.75
N MET A 291 6.63 21.71 11.04
CA MET A 291 5.29 21.50 11.58
C MET A 291 4.30 22.51 11.00
N LYS A 292 3.23 22.00 10.38
CA LYS A 292 2.15 22.83 9.79
C LYS A 292 0.85 22.67 10.57
N LEU A 293 0.70 23.47 11.64
CA LEU A 293 -0.48 23.46 12.49
C LEU A 293 -1.77 23.76 11.72
N GLY A 294 -2.86 23.08 12.07
CA GLY A 294 -4.20 23.43 11.61
C GLY A 294 -4.74 24.71 12.28
N LYS A 295 -5.82 25.29 11.72
CA LYS A 295 -6.48 26.49 12.27
C LYS A 295 -6.91 26.31 13.73
N TYR A 296 -7.45 25.13 14.08
CA TYR A 296 -7.85 24.79 15.45
C TYR A 296 -6.65 24.69 16.39
N ASN A 297 -5.62 23.91 16.03
CA ASN A 297 -4.41 23.74 16.85
C ASN A 297 -3.68 25.08 17.09
N ARG A 298 -3.61 25.97 16.08
CA ARG A 298 -3.06 27.32 16.28
C ARG A 298 -3.76 28.11 17.39
N ARG A 299 -5.09 28.00 17.49
CA ARG A 299 -5.86 28.65 18.56
C ARG A 299 -5.54 28.05 19.93
N LEU A 300 -5.38 26.72 20.00
CA LEU A 300 -5.00 26.04 21.23
C LEU A 300 -3.61 26.48 21.71
N VAL A 301 -2.62 26.54 20.81
CA VAL A 301 -1.27 27.03 21.14
C VAL A 301 -1.33 28.47 21.64
N LYS A 302 -2.00 29.38 20.91
CA LYS A 302 -2.13 30.79 21.32
C LYS A 302 -2.80 30.91 22.69
N LYS A 303 -3.83 30.11 22.97
CA LYS A 303 -4.50 30.10 24.27
C LYS A 303 -3.56 29.62 25.37
N ALA A 304 -2.79 28.56 25.14
CA ALA A 304 -1.84 28.02 26.12
C ALA A 304 -0.66 28.96 26.36
N ASP A 305 -0.20 29.68 25.34
CA ASP A 305 0.82 30.71 25.48
C ASP A 305 0.30 31.84 26.38
N ASN A 306 -0.91 32.34 26.13
CA ASN A 306 -1.49 33.42 26.94
C ASN A 306 -1.86 33.02 28.37
N SER A 307 -2.31 31.77 28.60
CA SER A 307 -2.86 31.34 29.90
C SER A 307 -1.90 30.52 30.75
N LYS A 308 -0.89 29.88 30.13
CA LYS A 308 0.05 28.97 30.79
C LYS A 308 1.51 29.26 30.41
N SER A 309 1.77 30.34 29.67
CA SER A 309 3.10 30.69 29.12
C SER A 309 3.74 29.55 28.33
N ARG A 310 2.93 28.68 27.73
CA ARG A 310 3.38 27.46 27.05
C ARG A 310 3.32 27.63 25.54
N LYS A 311 4.49 27.83 24.95
CA LYS A 311 4.70 27.85 23.50
C LYS A 311 4.67 26.45 22.90
N MET A 312 4.67 26.34 21.57
CA MET A 312 4.77 25.05 20.89
C MET A 312 6.03 24.28 21.31
N SER A 313 5.94 22.96 21.32
CA SER A 313 7.07 22.07 21.60
C SER A 313 8.26 22.33 20.67
N PRO A 314 9.49 22.02 21.09
CA PRO A 314 10.65 21.95 20.19
C PRO A 314 10.40 20.97 19.03
N GLN A 315 11.03 21.25 17.90
CA GLN A 315 11.07 20.37 16.75
C GLN A 315 12.52 20.21 16.24
N LEU A 316 12.94 18.98 16.01
CA LEU A 316 14.12 18.65 15.22
C LEU A 316 13.69 18.38 13.77
N LEU A 317 14.27 19.14 12.84
CA LEU A 317 13.98 19.06 11.40
C LEU A 317 14.85 17.99 10.71
N CYS A 318 14.66 16.74 11.11
CA CYS A 318 15.41 15.61 10.58
C CYS A 318 14.58 14.31 10.60
N CYS A 319 15.07 13.30 9.89
CA CYS A 319 14.60 11.93 10.02
C CYS A 319 15.16 11.31 11.31
N LEU A 320 14.51 10.27 11.83
CA LEU A 320 15.12 9.43 12.86
C LEU A 320 16.11 8.47 12.19
N ASP A 321 17.41 8.73 12.38
CA ASP A 321 18.54 7.94 11.89
C ASP A 321 19.71 7.98 12.88
N ASP A 322 20.73 7.15 12.64
CA ASP A 322 21.91 7.04 13.53
C ASP A 322 22.64 8.38 13.71
N LYS A 323 22.65 9.22 12.66
CA LYS A 323 23.25 10.56 12.72
C LYS A 323 22.49 11.46 13.69
N THR A 324 21.17 11.47 13.61
CA THR A 324 20.29 12.23 14.51
C THR A 324 20.43 11.75 15.95
N LEU A 325 20.52 10.43 16.16
CA LEU A 325 20.80 9.83 17.46
C LEU A 325 22.12 10.33 18.06
N LEU A 326 23.19 10.33 17.25
CA LEU A 326 24.52 10.78 17.68
C LEU A 326 24.52 12.29 18.02
N LEU A 327 23.91 13.11 17.15
CA LEU A 327 23.87 14.57 17.32
C LEU A 327 23.03 15.01 18.53
N HIS A 328 22.03 14.22 18.91
CA HIS A 328 21.10 14.55 19.99
C HIS A 328 21.09 13.47 21.09
N MET A 329 22.25 12.89 21.38
CA MET A 329 22.39 11.77 22.32
C MET A 329 21.73 12.04 23.68
N GLU A 330 21.89 13.24 24.24
CA GLU A 330 21.26 13.61 25.51
C GLU A 330 19.73 13.55 25.45
N LEU A 331 19.13 14.02 24.34
CA LEU A 331 17.68 13.98 24.13
C LEU A 331 17.17 12.54 24.18
N PHE A 332 17.80 11.64 23.41
CA PHE A 332 17.37 10.25 23.28
C PHE A 332 17.67 9.41 24.53
N THR A 333 18.85 9.57 25.14
CA THR A 333 19.24 8.84 26.35
C THR A 333 18.41 9.24 27.56
N ASN A 334 17.98 10.50 27.64
CA ASN A 334 17.18 10.99 28.77
C ASN A 334 15.67 11.03 28.48
N CYS A 335 15.19 10.61 27.31
CA CYS A 335 13.76 10.60 27.03
C CYS A 335 13.01 9.58 27.89
N SER A 336 11.74 9.85 28.16
CA SER A 336 10.85 8.92 28.85
C SER A 336 10.33 7.83 27.93
N MET A 337 10.06 8.14 26.65
CA MET A 337 9.68 7.17 25.62
C MET A 337 9.78 7.74 24.19
N LEU A 338 9.77 6.85 23.21
CA LEU A 338 9.55 7.18 21.80
C LEU A 338 8.13 6.83 21.37
N VAL A 339 7.46 7.71 20.63
CA VAL A 339 6.12 7.48 20.08
C VAL A 339 6.05 7.80 18.60
N GLY A 340 5.10 7.17 17.92
CA GLY A 340 4.73 7.55 16.56
C GLY A 340 3.35 7.03 16.18
N MET A 341 2.42 7.94 15.90
CA MET A 341 1.06 7.55 15.47
C MET A 341 0.94 7.73 13.96
N HIS A 342 0.87 6.60 13.25
CA HIS A 342 0.99 6.55 11.79
C HIS A 342 2.31 7.16 11.27
N PRO A 343 3.47 6.79 11.84
CA PRO A 343 4.75 7.43 11.55
C PRO A 343 5.25 6.95 10.18
N ASP A 344 5.05 7.81 9.19
CA ASP A 344 5.38 7.53 7.80
C ASP A 344 6.88 7.24 7.65
N GLU A 345 7.20 6.09 7.05
CA GLU A 345 8.58 5.58 6.86
C GLU A 345 9.42 5.32 8.12
N ALA A 346 9.09 5.90 9.27
CA ALA A 346 9.86 5.85 10.51
C ALA A 346 9.37 4.78 11.51
N THR A 347 8.31 4.03 11.20
CA THR A 347 7.71 3.04 12.11
C THR A 347 8.74 2.05 12.66
N GLU A 348 9.56 1.45 11.78
CA GLU A 348 10.59 0.50 12.20
C GLU A 348 11.74 1.19 12.96
N ALA A 349 12.16 2.36 12.49
CA ALA A 349 13.24 3.12 13.12
C ALA A 349 12.93 3.40 14.60
N ILE A 350 11.69 3.80 14.91
CA ILE A 350 11.24 4.01 16.29
C ILE A 350 11.44 2.75 17.14
N VAL A 351 11.02 1.58 16.63
CA VAL A 351 11.14 0.31 17.36
C VAL A 351 12.61 -0.05 17.56
N ASN A 352 13.42 -0.01 16.50
CA ASN A 352 14.84 -0.36 16.59
C ASN A 352 15.59 0.57 17.56
N THR A 353 15.35 1.88 17.47
CA THR A 353 15.95 2.86 18.38
C THR A 353 15.52 2.65 19.82
N ALA A 354 14.23 2.40 20.06
CA ALA A 354 13.72 2.16 21.40
C ALA A 354 14.34 0.91 22.03
N LEU A 355 14.40 -0.20 21.28
CA LEU A 355 15.01 -1.46 21.74
C LEU A 355 16.51 -1.27 22.00
N MET A 356 17.23 -0.59 21.10
CA MET A 356 18.66 -0.30 21.24
C MET A 356 18.97 0.49 22.52
N LEU A 357 18.14 1.49 22.84
CA LEU A 357 18.33 2.36 24.01
C LEU A 357 17.67 1.82 25.29
N GLY A 358 16.97 0.68 25.23
CA GLY A 358 16.17 0.18 26.34
C GLY A 358 15.06 1.17 26.74
N LYS A 359 14.51 1.93 25.79
CA LYS A 359 13.48 2.95 26.02
C LYS A 359 12.08 2.42 25.78
N PRO A 360 11.09 2.81 26.61
CA PRO A 360 9.69 2.54 26.31
C PRO A 360 9.30 3.09 24.93
N PHE A 361 8.39 2.41 24.24
CA PHE A 361 7.81 2.92 23.01
C PHE A 361 6.34 2.56 22.82
N ALA A 362 5.66 3.34 21.99
CA ALA A 362 4.35 3.00 21.46
C ALA A 362 4.17 3.55 20.04
N ILE A 363 3.77 2.70 19.11
CA ILE A 363 3.57 3.06 17.71
C ILE A 363 2.22 2.59 17.18
N VAL A 364 1.64 3.33 16.24
CA VAL A 364 0.49 2.88 15.44
C VAL A 364 0.96 2.67 14.00
N PRO A 365 1.33 1.44 13.59
CA PRO A 365 1.76 1.18 12.22
C PRO A 365 0.64 1.45 11.21
N CYS A 366 0.98 1.94 10.01
CA CYS A 366 0.01 2.15 8.94
C CYS A 366 0.48 1.74 7.54
N CYS A 367 1.69 2.14 7.16
CA CYS A 367 2.23 1.97 5.82
C CYS A 367 3.40 0.99 5.85
N VAL A 368 3.32 -0.05 5.03
CA VAL A 368 4.36 -1.10 4.93
C VAL A 368 5.62 -0.57 4.23
N MET A 369 5.41 0.32 3.25
CA MET A 369 6.48 0.89 2.43
C MET A 369 7.38 -0.18 1.79
N SER A 370 6.79 -1.29 1.32
CA SER A 370 7.52 -2.45 0.77
C SER A 370 8.44 -2.12 -0.40
N ARG A 371 8.15 -1.05 -1.17
CA ARG A 371 9.05 -0.57 -2.23
C ARG A 371 10.31 0.11 -1.68
N LYS A 372 10.18 0.82 -0.56
CA LYS A 372 11.29 1.52 0.10
C LYS A 372 12.12 0.56 0.96
N PHE A 373 11.48 -0.49 1.49
CA PHE A 373 12.10 -1.49 2.34
C PHE A 373 11.83 -2.90 1.77
N PRO A 374 12.40 -3.21 0.57
CA PRO A 374 12.12 -4.46 -0.14
C PRO A 374 12.67 -5.70 0.57
N ASP A 375 13.71 -5.51 1.38
CA ASP A 375 14.44 -6.61 2.03
C ASP A 375 13.84 -7.06 3.36
N ARG A 376 12.75 -6.43 3.82
CA ARG A 376 12.08 -6.83 5.07
C ARG A 376 11.44 -8.21 4.92
N GLN A 377 11.77 -9.09 5.86
CA GLN A 377 11.24 -10.45 5.97
C GLN A 377 10.89 -10.75 7.42
N CYS A 378 9.78 -11.48 7.63
CA CYS A 378 9.47 -12.08 8.92
C CYS A 378 10.48 -13.21 9.23
N GLN A 379 10.52 -13.71 10.47
CA GLN A 379 11.45 -14.76 10.88
C GLN A 379 11.34 -16.05 10.05
N ASP A 380 10.15 -16.34 9.52
CA ASP A 380 9.87 -17.48 8.64
C ASP A 380 10.28 -17.25 7.16
N GLY A 381 10.89 -16.10 6.85
CA GLY A 381 11.28 -15.71 5.50
C GLY A 381 10.15 -15.04 4.69
N THR A 382 8.94 -14.90 5.26
CA THR A 382 7.80 -14.26 4.57
C THR A 382 8.10 -12.79 4.30
N PRO A 383 8.04 -12.32 3.03
CA PRO A 383 8.30 -10.93 2.71
C PRO A 383 7.25 -9.98 3.31
N VAL A 384 7.71 -8.84 3.80
CA VAL A 384 6.85 -7.84 4.45
C VAL A 384 6.23 -6.91 3.40
N ASP A 385 5.18 -7.41 2.74
CA ASP A 385 4.45 -6.69 1.67
C ASP A 385 2.98 -6.37 2.00
N THR A 386 2.49 -6.82 3.15
CA THR A 386 1.16 -6.50 3.69
C THR A 386 1.23 -5.88 5.07
N TYR A 387 0.12 -5.29 5.51
CA TYR A 387 0.01 -4.75 6.86
C TYR A 387 0.21 -5.82 7.93
N ASP A 388 -0.39 -7.00 7.74
CA ASP A 388 -0.35 -8.07 8.72
C ASP A 388 1.07 -8.62 8.86
N THR A 389 1.77 -8.88 7.74
CA THR A 389 3.20 -9.25 7.76
C THR A 389 4.06 -8.15 8.38
N PHE A 390 3.70 -6.87 8.24
CA PHE A 390 4.45 -5.78 8.88
C PHE A 390 4.26 -5.73 10.39
N VAL A 391 3.03 -5.98 10.87
CA VAL A 391 2.76 -6.09 12.31
C VAL A 391 3.50 -7.29 12.89
N THR A 392 3.43 -8.46 12.24
CA THR A 392 4.18 -9.66 12.65
C THR A 392 5.68 -9.39 12.74
N TYR A 393 6.27 -8.86 11.66
CA TYR A 393 7.67 -8.47 11.61
C TYR A 393 8.10 -7.56 12.77
N LEU A 394 7.28 -6.55 13.12
CA LEU A 394 7.60 -5.65 14.22
C LEU A 394 7.48 -6.33 15.59
N MET A 395 6.51 -7.21 15.78
CA MET A 395 6.35 -7.97 17.03
C MET A 395 7.48 -8.99 17.22
N GLU A 396 8.00 -9.58 16.14
CA GLU A 396 9.12 -10.52 16.16
C GLU A 396 10.46 -9.91 16.61
N LYS A 397 10.58 -8.56 16.62
CA LYS A 397 11.81 -7.88 17.05
C LYS A 397 12.10 -8.03 18.54
N HIS A 398 11.08 -8.26 19.37
CA HIS A 398 11.27 -8.53 20.80
C HIS A 398 10.04 -9.23 21.41
N PRO A 399 10.21 -10.33 22.19
CA PRO A 399 9.09 -11.15 22.66
C PRO A 399 8.15 -10.44 23.63
N SER A 400 8.61 -9.38 24.29
CA SER A 400 7.78 -8.57 25.20
C SER A 400 6.99 -7.46 24.50
N ILE A 401 7.07 -7.32 23.17
CA ILE A 401 6.24 -6.35 22.45
C ILE A 401 4.78 -6.80 22.54
N LYS A 402 3.94 -5.89 23.02
CA LYS A 402 2.49 -6.08 23.18
C LYS A 402 1.73 -5.31 22.11
N ARG A 403 0.45 -5.66 21.95
CA ARG A 403 -0.49 -4.96 21.08
C ARG A 403 -1.76 -4.58 21.83
N ALA A 404 -2.33 -3.44 21.49
CA ALA A 404 -3.64 -2.98 21.95
C ALA A 404 -4.41 -2.37 20.78
N PHE A 405 -5.73 -2.24 20.92
CA PHE A 405 -6.59 -1.57 19.94
C PHE A 405 -7.19 -0.31 20.53
N LEU A 406 -7.14 0.79 19.78
CA LEU A 406 -7.74 2.06 20.16
C LEU A 406 -9.08 2.29 19.45
N PRO A 407 -10.04 2.98 20.07
CA PRO A 407 -11.42 3.04 19.57
C PRO A 407 -11.59 4.11 18.47
N PHE A 408 -10.74 4.15 17.46
CA PHE A 408 -10.85 5.08 16.32
C PHE A 408 -10.80 4.39 14.95
N ILE A 409 -11.39 5.03 13.93
CA ILE A 409 -11.51 4.47 12.58
C ILE A 409 -10.14 4.43 11.86
N GLY A 410 -9.88 3.32 11.15
CA GLY A 410 -8.69 3.09 10.34
C GLY A 410 -7.71 2.17 11.05
N ARG A 411 -6.40 2.33 10.77
CA ARG A 411 -5.34 1.57 11.43
C ARG A 411 -5.26 2.00 12.90
N ASN A 412 -5.80 1.19 13.81
CA ASN A 412 -6.00 1.53 15.21
C ASN A 412 -5.24 0.64 16.21
N GLN A 413 -4.44 -0.30 15.69
CA GLN A 413 -3.61 -1.17 16.49
C GLN A 413 -2.35 -0.43 16.94
N VAL A 414 -2.11 -0.40 18.25
CA VAL A 414 -0.88 0.09 18.86
C VAL A 414 0.03 -1.09 19.14
N LEU A 415 1.31 -1.01 18.75
CA LEU A 415 2.37 -1.90 19.22
C LEU A 415 3.22 -1.15 20.23
N TYR A 416 3.51 -1.76 21.38
CA TYR A 416 4.19 -1.08 22.48
C TYR A 416 5.01 -2.02 23.35
N LEU A 417 6.02 -1.45 24.00
CA LEU A 417 6.79 -2.09 25.06
C LEU A 417 7.12 -0.99 26.06
N PHE A 418 6.66 -1.13 27.30
CA PHE A 418 6.86 -0.12 28.34
C PHE A 418 7.95 -0.49 29.34
N ASP A 419 8.11 -1.78 29.61
CA ASP A 419 9.06 -2.26 30.60
C ASP A 419 9.88 -3.38 29.97
N TYR A 420 11.20 -3.24 30.05
CA TYR A 420 12.14 -4.31 29.72
C TYR A 420 12.29 -5.13 30.98
N HIS A 421 11.81 -6.37 30.98
CA HIS A 421 12.16 -7.28 32.05
C HIS A 421 13.68 -7.44 32.05
N GLN A 422 14.33 -7.23 33.20
CA GLN A 422 15.72 -7.61 33.36
C GLN A 422 15.80 -9.10 33.10
N MET A 423 16.26 -9.50 31.91
CA MET A 423 16.83 -10.83 31.78
C MET A 423 17.96 -10.89 32.79
N GLN A 424 17.82 -11.76 33.79
CA GLN A 424 18.88 -12.03 34.75
C GLN A 424 20.14 -12.36 33.95
N ILE A 425 21.06 -11.40 33.91
CA ILE A 425 22.39 -11.62 33.35
C ILE A 425 23.06 -12.57 34.33
N HIS A 426 23.02 -13.88 34.05
CA HIS A 426 24.03 -14.79 34.58
C HIS A 426 25.37 -14.32 34.01
N ARG A 427 26.03 -13.43 34.76
CA ARG A 427 27.45 -13.12 34.56
C ARG A 427 28.24 -14.38 34.91
N THR A 428 28.43 -15.25 33.92
CA THR A 428 29.59 -16.12 33.86
C THR A 428 30.62 -15.42 32.99
N TYR A 429 31.57 -14.74 33.63
CA TYR A 429 32.83 -14.42 32.99
C TYR A 429 33.80 -15.59 33.25
N PRO A 430 34.52 -16.10 32.24
CA PRO A 430 35.75 -16.85 32.45
C PRO A 430 36.87 -15.96 32.98
#